data_AF-A0A961CBF0-F1
#
_entry.id   AF-A0A961CBF0-F1
#
_cell.length_a   1.000
_cell.length_b   1.000
_cell.length_c   1.000
_cell.angle_alpha   90.00
_cell.angle_beta   90.00
_cell.angle_gamma   90.00
#
_symmetry.space_group_name_H-M   'P 1'
#
loop_
_entity.id
_entity.type
_entity.pdbx_description
1 polymer ?
#
loop_
_entity_poly.entity_id
_entity_poly.type
_entity_poly.pdbx_seq_one_letter_code
_entity_poly.pdbx_strand_id
1 'polypeptide(L)'
;MLLTEIDHIAIAVHDLPAAIDFYREAFGATVEHREVVESDGVEEALLNVAQSYIQLLTPTRDDSPVAKYLERKGEGLHHVGYRVDDCAKALAAFQANGGVSIDEAPRPGSRGTTVAFLHPKSGFGTLIELVQE
;
A
#
# COMPACT_ATOMS: atom_id res chain seq x y z
N MET A 1 -3.69 -18.96 10.04
CA MET A 1 -4.16 -17.85 9.18
C MET A 1 -2.93 -17.30 8.47
N LEU A 2 -2.99 -16.96 7.17
CA LEU A 2 -1.82 -16.41 6.47
C LEU A 2 -1.61 -14.93 6.77
N LEU A 3 -2.72 -14.18 6.82
CA LEU A 3 -2.75 -12.77 7.20
C LEU A 3 -2.83 -12.67 8.72
N THR A 4 -2.08 -11.76 9.34
CA THR A 4 -2.05 -11.60 10.80
C THR A 4 -2.80 -10.34 11.22
N GLU A 5 -2.56 -9.23 10.55
CA GLU A 5 -3.17 -7.92 10.83
C GLU A 5 -3.27 -7.07 9.56
N ILE A 6 -4.01 -5.96 9.67
CA ILE A 6 -3.93 -4.90 8.68
C ILE A 6 -2.65 -4.12 8.97
N ASP A 7 -1.74 -4.06 8.01
CA ASP A 7 -0.57 -3.20 8.09
C ASP A 7 -1.00 -1.75 7.86
N HIS A 8 -1.60 -1.49 6.71
CA HIS A 8 -2.03 -0.14 6.34
C HIS A 8 -3.24 -0.14 5.41
N ILE A 9 -3.91 1.01 5.38
CA ILE A 9 -4.91 1.37 4.37
C ILE A 9 -4.36 2.53 3.56
N ALA A 10 -4.23 2.30 2.27
CA ALA A 10 -3.59 3.21 1.35
C ALA A 10 -4.61 4.14 0.68
N ILE A 11 -4.34 5.45 0.67
CA ILE A 11 -5.16 6.49 0.06
C ILE A 11 -4.31 7.28 -0.93
N ALA A 12 -4.68 7.19 -2.21
CA ALA A 12 -4.08 8.01 -3.27
C ALA A 12 -4.60 9.44 -3.19
N VAL A 13 -3.67 10.40 -3.18
CA VAL A 13 -3.94 11.84 -3.10
C VAL A 13 -3.09 12.58 -4.13
N HIS A 14 -3.57 13.70 -4.65
CA HIS A 14 -2.80 14.57 -5.52
C HIS A 14 -1.76 15.38 -4.72
N ASP A 15 -2.15 15.92 -3.57
CA ASP A 15 -1.30 16.78 -2.74
C ASP A 15 -1.05 16.11 -1.38
N LEU A 16 0.13 15.50 -1.26
CA LEU A 16 0.54 14.80 -0.04
C LEU A 16 0.66 15.75 1.18
N PRO A 17 1.35 16.92 1.10
CA PRO A 17 1.33 17.90 2.17
C PRO A 17 -0.07 18.29 2.64
N ALA A 18 -0.99 18.61 1.73
CA ALA A 18 -2.36 19.00 2.09
C ALA A 18 -3.12 17.87 2.80
N ALA A 19 -2.95 16.62 2.34
CA ALA A 19 -3.55 15.46 2.98
C ALA A 19 -2.98 15.23 4.40
N ILE A 20 -1.66 15.34 4.58
CA ILE A 20 -1.01 15.25 5.90
C ILE A 20 -1.57 16.32 6.84
N ASP A 21 -1.63 17.58 6.39
CA ASP A 21 -2.13 18.70 7.19
C ASP A 21 -3.60 18.48 7.59
N PHE A 22 -4.44 17.97 6.69
CA PHE A 22 -5.82 17.61 7.02
C PHE A 22 -5.90 16.60 8.17
N TYR A 23 -5.17 15.48 8.11
CA TYR A 23 -5.21 14.46 9.17
C TYR A 23 -4.62 14.97 10.48
N ARG A 24 -3.57 15.79 10.41
CA ARG A 24 -2.98 16.45 11.59
C ARG A 24 -4.00 17.37 12.25
N GLU A 25 -4.68 18.22 11.50
CA GLU A 25 -5.57 19.25 12.05
C GLU A 25 -6.91 18.67 12.52
N ALA A 26 -7.48 17.74 11.75
CA ALA A 26 -8.77 17.14 12.09
C ALA A 26 -8.67 16.14 13.23
N PHE A 27 -7.57 15.38 13.32
CA PHE A 27 -7.47 14.21 14.20
C PHE A 27 -6.22 14.17 15.07
N GLY A 28 -5.30 15.13 14.96
CA GLY A 28 -4.04 15.13 15.70
C GLY A 28 -3.06 14.04 15.23
N ALA A 29 -3.22 13.53 14.01
CA ALA A 29 -2.36 12.47 13.49
C ALA A 29 -0.91 12.94 13.32
N THR A 30 0.03 12.03 13.54
CA THR A 30 1.47 12.25 13.35
C THR A 30 1.98 11.37 12.22
N VAL A 31 2.89 11.93 11.42
CA VAL A 31 3.65 11.17 10.42
C VAL A 31 4.71 10.34 11.14
N GLU A 32 4.59 9.02 11.07
CA GLU A 32 5.56 8.08 11.62
C GLU A 32 6.72 7.85 10.64
N HIS A 33 6.40 7.74 9.36
CA HIS A 33 7.36 7.47 8.30
C HIS A 33 6.99 8.25 7.04
N ARG A 34 8.00 8.71 6.29
CA ARG A 34 7.84 9.33 4.98
C ARG A 34 9.02 8.94 4.10
N GLU A 35 8.73 8.50 2.89
CA GLU A 35 9.74 7.96 1.98
C GLU A 35 9.33 8.16 0.52
N VAL A 36 10.33 8.32 -0.34
CA VAL A 36 10.17 8.23 -1.79
C VAL A 36 10.61 6.84 -2.23
N VAL A 37 9.67 6.07 -2.77
CA VAL A 37 9.94 4.74 -3.33
C VAL A 37 10.15 4.90 -4.83
N GLU A 38 11.41 5.11 -5.22
CA GLU A 38 11.79 5.41 -6.60
C GLU A 38 11.43 4.29 -7.59
N SER A 39 11.45 3.02 -7.16
CA SER A 39 11.04 1.90 -8.04
C SER A 39 9.59 2.04 -8.48
N ASP A 40 8.72 2.50 -7.59
CA ASP A 40 7.27 2.53 -7.79
C ASP A 40 6.81 3.92 -8.24
N GLY A 41 7.67 4.94 -8.09
CA GLY A 41 7.39 6.31 -8.53
C GLY A 41 6.39 7.01 -7.65
N VAL A 42 6.50 6.77 -6.34
CA VAL A 42 5.57 7.25 -5.33
C VAL A 42 6.33 7.89 -4.18
N GLU A 43 5.73 8.92 -3.60
CA GLU A 43 6.09 9.42 -2.29
C GLU A 43 4.94 9.08 -1.35
N GLU A 44 5.28 8.54 -0.18
CA GLU A 44 4.30 8.13 0.83
C GLU A 44 4.55 8.76 2.19
N ALA A 45 3.48 8.90 2.96
CA ALA A 45 3.54 9.20 4.39
C ALA A 45 2.62 8.25 5.16
N LEU A 46 3.15 7.64 6.22
CA LEU A 46 2.40 6.78 7.13
C LEU A 46 1.97 7.55 8.36
N LEU A 47 0.67 7.55 8.62
CA LEU A 47 0.07 8.13 9.80
C LEU A 47 -0.35 7.01 10.76
N ASN A 48 0.13 7.04 11.99
CA ASN A 48 -0.18 6.01 12.98
C ASN A 48 -1.67 5.98 13.32
N VAL A 49 -2.25 4.77 13.30
CA VAL A 49 -3.58 4.48 13.84
C VAL A 49 -3.51 3.17 14.63
N ALA A 50 -3.32 3.30 15.94
CA ALA A 50 -3.07 2.17 16.84
C ALA A 50 -1.88 1.31 16.37
N GLN A 51 -2.12 0.10 15.86
CA GLN A 51 -1.08 -0.82 15.37
C GLN A 51 -0.96 -0.85 13.83
N SER A 52 -1.78 -0.06 13.14
CA SER A 52 -1.82 0.03 11.68
C SER A 52 -1.53 1.45 11.21
N TYR A 53 -1.51 1.66 9.90
CA TYR A 53 -1.26 2.97 9.31
C TYR A 53 -2.37 3.40 8.35
N ILE A 54 -2.61 4.71 8.28
CA ILE A 54 -3.13 5.33 7.06
C ILE A 54 -1.91 5.69 6.22
N GLN A 55 -1.78 5.10 5.03
CA GLN A 55 -0.73 5.45 4.07
C GLN A 55 -1.30 6.45 3.08
N LEU A 56 -0.78 7.66 3.07
CA LEU A 56 -1.06 8.66 2.05
C LEU A 56 0.00 8.52 0.97
N LEU A 57 -0.41 8.40 -0.29
CA LEU A 57 0.50 8.23 -1.43
C LEU A 57 0.19 9.21 -2.56
N THR A 58 1.24 9.83 -3.10
CA THR A 58 1.18 10.70 -4.28
C THR A 58 2.22 10.24 -5.31
N PRO A 59 1.97 10.34 -6.62
CA PRO A 59 2.96 9.98 -7.62
C PRO A 59 4.10 11.00 -7.69
N THR A 60 5.33 10.53 -7.86
CA THR A 60 6.49 11.39 -8.16
C THR A 60 6.77 11.53 -9.66
N ARG A 61 6.09 10.73 -10.48
CA ARG A 61 6.15 10.75 -11.95
C ARG A 61 4.83 10.35 -12.59
N ASP A 62 4.56 10.90 -13.77
CA ASP A 62 3.28 10.78 -14.47
C ASP A 62 2.98 9.36 -15.00
N ASP A 63 4.01 8.52 -15.18
CA ASP A 63 3.86 7.15 -15.67
C ASP A 63 3.72 6.09 -14.56
N SER A 64 3.78 6.51 -13.28
CA SER A 64 3.64 5.64 -12.12
C SER A 64 2.25 4.96 -12.06
N PRO A 65 2.14 3.79 -11.39
CA PRO A 65 0.85 3.14 -11.17
C PRO A 65 -0.17 4.04 -10.46
N VAL A 66 0.29 4.83 -9.49
CA VAL A 66 -0.56 5.75 -8.72
C VAL A 66 -1.04 6.93 -9.58
N ALA A 67 -0.19 7.50 -10.44
CA ALA A 67 -0.62 8.54 -11.38
C ALA A 67 -1.76 8.05 -12.29
N LYS A 68 -1.60 6.83 -12.85
CA LYS A 68 -2.64 6.18 -13.67
C LYS A 68 -3.89 5.86 -12.88
N TYR A 69 -3.77 5.52 -11.59
CA TYR A 69 -4.92 5.31 -10.73
C TYR A 69 -5.70 6.62 -10.54
N LEU A 70 -5.02 7.70 -10.15
CA LEU A 70 -5.61 9.02 -9.93
C LEU A 70 -6.29 9.56 -11.19
N GLU A 71 -5.69 9.40 -12.37
CA GLU A 71 -6.31 9.80 -13.63
C GLU A 71 -7.64 9.08 -13.89
N ARG A 72 -7.71 7.79 -13.55
CA ARG A 72 -8.87 6.94 -13.85
C ARG A 72 -9.96 6.96 -12.79
N LYS A 73 -9.59 7.18 -11.52
CA LYS A 73 -10.46 6.99 -10.35
C LYS A 73 -10.59 8.23 -9.48
N GLY A 74 -9.71 9.21 -9.65
CA GLY A 74 -9.53 10.30 -8.69
C GLY A 74 -8.86 9.84 -7.40
N GLU A 75 -8.81 10.74 -6.43
CA GLU A 75 -8.32 10.45 -5.08
C GLU A 75 -9.20 9.44 -4.34
N GLY A 76 -8.61 8.69 -3.41
CA GLY A 76 -9.34 7.76 -2.54
C GLY A 76 -8.58 6.48 -2.22
N LEU A 77 -9.31 5.53 -1.64
CA LEU A 77 -8.76 4.22 -1.23
C LEU A 77 -8.13 3.49 -2.42
N HIS A 78 -6.83 3.20 -2.32
CA HIS A 78 -6.06 2.54 -3.36
C HIS A 78 -5.91 1.04 -3.11
N HIS A 79 -5.45 0.66 -1.91
CA HIS A 79 -5.19 -0.73 -1.55
C HIS A 79 -5.23 -0.96 -0.03
N VAL A 80 -5.21 -2.24 0.35
CA VAL A 80 -5.09 -2.67 1.74
C VAL A 80 -3.85 -3.56 1.88
N GLY A 81 -2.95 -3.18 2.78
CA GLY A 81 -1.80 -3.99 3.18
C GLY A 81 -2.14 -4.90 4.34
N TYR A 82 -1.81 -6.19 4.24
CA TYR A 82 -1.91 -7.14 5.34
C TYR A 82 -0.54 -7.69 5.70
N ARG A 83 -0.24 -7.75 6.99
CA ARG A 83 1.00 -8.38 7.43
C ARG A 83 0.94 -9.90 7.27
N VAL A 84 2.10 -10.47 6.94
CA VAL A 84 2.36 -11.91 6.83
C VAL A 84 3.73 -12.23 7.41
N ASP A 85 3.87 -13.42 8.02
CA ASP A 85 5.16 -13.85 8.60
C ASP A 85 6.21 -14.16 7.51
N ASP A 86 5.76 -14.61 6.33
CA ASP A 86 6.59 -14.98 5.19
C ASP A 86 5.84 -14.66 3.89
N CYS A 87 6.31 -13.64 3.18
CA CYS A 87 5.68 -13.11 1.98
C CYS A 87 5.74 -14.11 0.82
N ALA A 88 6.86 -14.84 0.66
CA ALA A 88 7.02 -15.83 -0.39
C ALA A 88 6.05 -17.01 -0.18
N LYS A 89 5.95 -17.49 1.07
CA LYS A 89 5.02 -18.55 1.45
C LYS A 89 3.56 -18.13 1.28
N ALA A 90 3.21 -16.91 1.69
CA ALA A 90 1.85 -16.39 1.55
C ALA A 90 1.46 -16.23 0.07
N LEU A 91 2.36 -15.67 -0.75
CA LEU A 91 2.16 -15.52 -2.19
C LEU A 91 1.97 -16.88 -2.89
N ALA A 92 2.87 -17.84 -2.62
CA ALA A 92 2.79 -19.18 -3.19
C ALA A 92 1.50 -19.90 -2.79
N ALA A 93 1.10 -19.80 -1.52
CA ALA A 93 -0.16 -20.38 -1.05
C ALA A 93 -1.38 -19.73 -1.72
N PHE A 94 -1.37 -18.41 -1.93
CA PHE A 94 -2.44 -17.71 -2.65
C PHE A 94 -2.54 -18.16 -4.12
N GLN A 95 -1.41 -18.24 -4.83
CA GLN A 95 -1.35 -18.72 -6.21
C GLN A 95 -1.79 -20.18 -6.33
N ALA A 96 -1.38 -21.06 -5.40
CA ALA A 96 -1.77 -22.47 -5.37
C ALA A 96 -3.29 -22.66 -5.19
N ASN A 97 -3.99 -21.69 -4.59
CA ASN A 97 -5.44 -21.67 -4.48
C ASN A 97 -6.15 -21.00 -5.69
N GLY A 98 -5.43 -20.78 -6.79
CA GLY A 98 -5.96 -20.18 -8.02
C GLY A 98 -6.03 -18.65 -7.99
N GLY A 99 -5.41 -18.02 -7.00
CA GLY A 99 -5.28 -16.57 -6.93
C GLY A 99 -4.37 -16.02 -8.03
N VAL A 100 -4.73 -14.85 -8.56
CA VAL A 100 -3.91 -14.12 -9.54
C VAL A 100 -3.12 -13.05 -8.80
N SER A 101 -1.79 -13.14 -8.82
CA SER A 101 -0.93 -12.09 -8.30
C SER A 101 -0.53 -11.09 -9.39
N ILE A 102 -0.11 -9.90 -8.98
CA ILE A 102 0.56 -8.93 -9.84
C ILE A 102 2.06 -9.25 -9.86
N ASP A 103 2.64 -9.43 -8.69
CA ASP A 103 4.05 -9.79 -8.57
C ASP A 103 4.23 -11.31 -8.73
N GLU A 104 5.27 -11.71 -9.46
CA GLU A 104 5.67 -13.12 -9.62
C GLU A 104 6.45 -13.63 -8.41
N ALA A 105 7.18 -12.73 -7.74
CA ALA A 105 7.94 -13.00 -6.52
C ALA A 105 7.92 -11.75 -5.60
N PRO A 106 8.08 -11.90 -4.28
CA PRO A 106 8.19 -10.76 -3.39
C PRO A 106 9.37 -9.86 -3.73
N ARG A 107 9.21 -8.56 -3.49
CA ARG A 107 10.18 -7.50 -3.82
C ARG A 107 10.35 -6.54 -2.64
N PRO A 108 11.41 -5.72 -2.61
CA PRO A 108 11.55 -4.67 -1.61
C PRO A 108 10.36 -3.70 -1.66
N GLY A 109 9.83 -3.36 -0.48
CA GLY A 109 8.82 -2.31 -0.27
C GLY A 109 9.41 -1.12 0.48
N SER A 110 8.53 -0.22 0.96
CA SER A 110 8.95 0.88 1.84
C SER A 110 9.35 0.36 3.23
N ARG A 111 10.02 1.19 4.03
CA ARG A 111 10.44 0.84 5.40
C ARG A 111 11.33 -0.41 5.53
N GLY A 112 11.98 -0.82 4.45
CA GLY A 112 12.79 -2.05 4.43
C GLY A 112 11.98 -3.35 4.45
N THR A 113 10.67 -3.28 4.21
CA THR A 113 9.79 -4.45 4.13
C THR A 113 10.01 -5.26 2.86
N THR A 114 9.50 -6.49 2.86
CA THR A 114 9.34 -7.33 1.66
C THR A 114 7.86 -7.46 1.33
N VAL A 115 7.48 -7.10 0.11
CA VAL A 115 6.07 -6.98 -0.31
C VAL A 115 5.73 -7.77 -1.56
N ALA A 116 4.45 -8.09 -1.74
CA ALA A 116 3.90 -8.63 -2.99
C ALA A 116 2.45 -8.20 -3.17
N PHE A 117 2.10 -7.77 -4.38
CA PHE A 117 0.74 -7.34 -4.73
C PHE A 117 -0.09 -8.46 -5.37
N LEU A 118 -1.35 -8.54 -4.95
CA LEU A 118 -2.35 -9.47 -5.48
C LEU A 118 -3.32 -8.74 -6.41
N HIS A 119 -3.70 -9.37 -7.51
CA HIS A 119 -4.53 -8.71 -8.51
C HIS A 119 -5.98 -8.53 -8.00
N PRO A 120 -6.61 -7.34 -8.18
CA PRO A 120 -7.97 -7.07 -7.67
C PRO A 120 -9.05 -8.06 -8.13
N LYS A 121 -8.86 -8.68 -9.30
CA LYS A 121 -9.71 -9.76 -9.82
C LYS A 121 -9.88 -10.93 -8.84
N SER A 122 -8.85 -11.21 -8.04
CA SER A 122 -8.88 -12.26 -7.01
C SER A 122 -9.19 -11.72 -5.61
N GLY A 123 -9.20 -10.39 -5.43
CA GLY A 123 -9.47 -9.70 -4.17
C GLY A 123 -10.84 -9.01 -4.13
N PHE A 124 -11.85 -9.50 -4.87
CA PHE A 124 -13.20 -8.89 -4.94
C PHE A 124 -13.19 -7.40 -5.35
N GLY A 125 -12.26 -7.01 -6.20
CA GLY A 125 -12.07 -5.62 -6.63
C GLY A 125 -11.09 -4.82 -5.76
N THR A 126 -10.57 -5.39 -4.67
CA THR A 126 -9.57 -4.77 -3.81
C THR A 126 -8.16 -5.17 -4.25
N LEU A 127 -7.30 -4.18 -4.47
CA LEU A 127 -5.86 -4.39 -4.56
C LEU A 127 -5.34 -4.72 -3.15
N ILE A 128 -4.66 -5.85 -3.03
CA ILE A 128 -4.13 -6.34 -1.76
C ILE A 128 -2.61 -6.36 -1.84
N GLU A 129 -1.96 -5.84 -0.81
CA GLU A 129 -0.52 -5.98 -0.59
C GLU A 129 -0.27 -6.94 0.57
N LEU A 130 0.66 -7.86 0.38
CA LEU A 130 1.23 -8.68 1.45
C LEU A 130 2.48 -7.98 1.96
N VAL A 131 2.59 -7.77 3.27
CA VAL A 131 3.69 -7.03 3.89
C VAL A 131 4.42 -7.92 4.89
N GLN A 132 5.71 -8.12 4.71
CA GLN A 132 6.60 -8.77 5.68
C GLN A 132 7.63 -7.74 6.15
N GLU A 133 7.76 -7.56 7.47
CA GLU A 133 8.81 -6.72 8.08
C GLU A 133 10.20 -7.35 8.00
#